data_AF-A0A7S0ESC8-F1
#
_entry.id   AF-A0A7S0ESC8-F1
#
_cell.length_a   1.000
_cell.length_b   1.000
_cell.length_c   1.000
_cell.angle_alpha   90.00
_cell.angle_beta   90.00
_cell.angle_gamma   90.00
#
_symmetry.space_group_name_H-M   'P 1'
#
loop_
_entity.id
_entity.type
_entity.pdbx_description
1 polymer ?
#
loop_
_entity_poly.entity_id
_entity_poly.type
_entity_poly.pdbx_seq_one_letter_code
_entity_poly.pdbx_strand_id
1 'polypeptide(L)'
;FLVNLAVAEVREGAPKAAPEDLATIEEGLRRLKVHGWRSEEEEAGRAPFVRRNLLLLHFVLYCEKIELSLQESTQRALSELQHKVKTIADMLFQYCLQNRWVKAALTVTEVEAMLVSGVWDHKDDECRELMKAKWTRQGLKVPKLTISANAADVECGAQATIKVEVTRLHAYSAEELAEVLKDQGPTGAGKQAEQPQPKEGWWVIAEGIRTQKGADKAKCTEVLAGEEDLSHNSLVGGQVLACTLDAPMMACEINFEAPAHPGEYKVMVHVRNTGCAGVDVRRKVTFQVKQPYTGRGKATAAADDVPELD
;
A
#
# COMPACT_ATOMS: atom_id res chain seq x y z
N PHE A 1 -4.13 4.82 -23.01
CA PHE A 1 -4.55 3.53 -22.44
C PHE A 1 -5.99 3.57 -21.92
N LEU A 2 -6.30 4.34 -20.87
CA LEU A 2 -7.66 4.43 -20.29
C LEU A 2 -8.75 4.81 -21.31
N VAL A 3 -8.45 5.72 -22.23
CA VAL A 3 -9.35 6.09 -23.35
C VAL A 3 -9.59 4.90 -24.29
N ASN A 4 -8.56 4.12 -24.63
CA ASN A 4 -8.72 2.93 -25.48
C ASN A 4 -9.52 1.83 -24.77
N LEU A 5 -9.37 1.71 -23.45
CA LEU A 5 -10.12 0.77 -22.62
C LEU A 5 -11.60 1.17 -22.53
N ALA A 6 -11.90 2.46 -22.37
CA ALA A 6 -13.25 3.00 -22.44
C ALA A 6 -13.86 2.84 -23.85
N VAL A 7 -13.09 3.06 -24.91
CA VAL A 7 -13.54 2.85 -26.30
C VAL A 7 -13.80 1.38 -26.59
N ALA A 8 -13.00 0.46 -26.03
CA ALA A 8 -13.22 -0.98 -26.16
C ALA A 8 -14.50 -1.43 -25.44
N GLU A 9 -14.83 -0.85 -24.28
CA GLU A 9 -16.06 -1.11 -23.53
C GLU A 9 -17.33 -0.63 -24.23
N VAL A 10 -17.22 0.42 -25.06
CA VAL A 10 -18.33 0.96 -25.86
C VAL A 10 -18.59 0.10 -27.12
N ARG A 11 -17.66 -0.79 -27.51
CA ARG A 11 -17.84 -1.67 -28.67
C ARG A 11 -18.71 -2.89 -28.32
N GLU A 12 -19.42 -3.41 -29.32
CA GLU A 12 -20.43 -4.48 -29.17
C GLU A 12 -19.93 -5.83 -28.61
N GLY A 13 -18.60 -6.00 -28.44
CA GLY A 13 -17.97 -7.24 -27.97
C GLY A 13 -17.63 -7.32 -26.47
N ALA A 14 -17.85 -6.26 -25.67
CA ALA A 14 -17.60 -6.32 -24.23
C ALA A 14 -18.64 -7.21 -23.51
N PRO A 15 -18.28 -7.98 -22.47
CA PRO A 15 -19.25 -8.78 -21.74
C PRO A 15 -20.35 -7.90 -21.16
N LYS A 16 -21.59 -8.29 -21.44
CA LYS A 16 -22.78 -7.63 -20.92
C LYS A 16 -23.18 -8.32 -19.61
N ALA A 17 -23.42 -7.54 -18.58
CA ALA A 17 -24.08 -8.01 -17.37
C ALA A 17 -25.59 -8.11 -17.62
N ALA A 18 -26.25 -9.08 -16.97
CA ALA A 18 -27.69 -9.24 -17.06
C ALA A 18 -28.40 -8.02 -16.42
N PRO A 19 -29.39 -7.40 -17.09
CA PRO A 19 -30.13 -6.26 -16.54
C PRO A 19 -30.78 -6.56 -15.20
N GLU A 20 -31.28 -7.79 -15.00
CA GLU A 20 -31.94 -8.21 -13.76
C GLU A 20 -30.96 -8.24 -12.58
N ASP A 21 -29.74 -8.73 -12.81
CA ASP A 21 -28.68 -8.73 -11.80
C ASP A 21 -28.31 -7.30 -11.41
N LEU A 22 -28.13 -6.42 -12.41
CA LEU A 22 -27.79 -5.00 -12.16
C LEU A 22 -28.90 -4.28 -11.37
N ALA A 23 -30.17 -4.53 -11.69
CA ALA A 23 -31.30 -3.96 -10.96
C ALA A 23 -31.35 -4.44 -9.51
N THR A 24 -31.07 -5.74 -9.27
CA THR A 24 -31.04 -6.32 -7.92
C THR A 24 -29.89 -5.76 -7.08
N ILE A 25 -28.71 -5.60 -7.69
CA ILE A 25 -27.56 -4.96 -7.05
C ILE A 25 -27.89 -3.52 -6.66
N GLU A 26 -28.43 -2.74 -7.60
CA GLU A 26 -28.75 -1.33 -7.38
C GLU A 26 -29.77 -1.15 -6.25
N GLU A 27 -30.82 -1.96 -6.23
CA GLU A 27 -31.82 -1.96 -5.16
C GLU A 27 -31.20 -2.35 -3.81
N GLY A 28 -30.30 -3.33 -3.78
CA GLY A 28 -29.54 -3.70 -2.59
C GLY A 28 -28.69 -2.53 -2.06
N LEU A 29 -27.97 -1.84 -2.95
CA LEU A 29 -27.14 -0.69 -2.59
C LEU A 29 -27.95 0.50 -2.06
N ARG A 30 -29.14 0.74 -2.63
CA ARG A 30 -30.10 1.75 -2.13
C ARG A 30 -30.58 1.43 -0.72
N ARG A 31 -30.96 0.17 -0.45
CA ARG A 31 -31.38 -0.29 0.89
C ARG A 31 -30.27 -0.11 1.92
N LEU A 32 -29.03 -0.37 1.53
CA LEU A 32 -27.83 -0.17 2.36
C LEU A 32 -27.40 1.30 2.46
N LYS A 33 -28.05 2.23 1.73
CA LYS A 33 -27.73 3.66 1.68
C LYS A 33 -26.27 3.94 1.29
N VAL A 34 -25.74 3.16 0.36
CA VAL A 34 -24.37 3.32 -0.14
C VAL A 34 -24.25 4.66 -0.87
N HIS A 35 -23.22 5.43 -0.54
CA HIS A 35 -22.98 6.74 -1.17
C HIS A 35 -22.78 6.59 -2.68
N GLY A 36 -23.44 7.43 -3.48
CA GLY A 36 -23.48 7.31 -4.93
C GLY A 36 -24.63 6.45 -5.46
N TRP A 37 -25.44 5.86 -4.59
CA TRP A 37 -26.62 5.04 -4.92
C TRP A 37 -27.79 5.34 -3.99
N ARG A 38 -27.81 6.48 -3.30
CA ARG A 38 -28.88 6.79 -2.32
C ARG A 38 -30.14 7.34 -2.95
N SER A 39 -29.99 8.04 -4.08
CA SER A 39 -31.07 8.65 -4.83
C SER A 39 -30.75 8.64 -6.33
N GLU A 40 -31.79 8.77 -7.15
CA GLU A 40 -31.63 8.90 -8.61
C GLU A 40 -30.76 10.11 -9.00
N GLU A 41 -30.72 11.15 -8.16
CA GLU A 41 -29.89 12.34 -8.36
C GLU A 41 -28.39 12.03 -8.25
N GLU A 42 -27.99 11.17 -7.31
CA GLU A 42 -26.59 10.74 -7.17
C GLU A 42 -26.16 9.85 -8.36
N GLU A 43 -27.11 9.16 -8.99
CA GLU A 43 -26.90 8.26 -10.13
C GLU A 43 -26.90 8.99 -11.49
N ALA A 44 -27.50 10.19 -11.54
CA ALA A 44 -27.76 10.93 -12.77
C ALA A 44 -26.48 11.27 -13.55
N GLY A 45 -26.58 11.24 -14.88
CA GLY A 45 -25.49 11.64 -15.80
C GLY A 45 -24.37 10.61 -15.98
N ARG A 46 -24.44 9.44 -15.33
CA ARG A 46 -23.46 8.36 -15.54
C ARG A 46 -23.69 7.66 -16.88
N ALA A 47 -22.65 7.57 -17.70
CA ALA A 47 -22.70 6.76 -18.91
C ALA A 47 -23.01 5.28 -18.54
N PRO A 48 -23.78 4.54 -19.37
CA PRO A 48 -24.24 3.19 -19.03
C PRO A 48 -23.13 2.22 -18.61
N PHE A 49 -21.98 2.25 -19.30
CA PHE A 49 -20.83 1.39 -18.97
C PHE A 49 -20.19 1.75 -17.61
N VAL A 50 -20.13 3.04 -17.27
CA VAL A 50 -19.63 3.52 -15.97
C VAL A 50 -20.57 3.06 -14.86
N ARG A 51 -21.89 3.22 -15.06
CA ARG A 51 -22.89 2.76 -14.10
C ARG A 51 -22.79 1.25 -13.87
N ARG A 52 -22.73 0.45 -14.93
CA ARG A 52 -22.53 -1.01 -14.86
C ARG A 52 -21.29 -1.36 -14.04
N ASN A 53 -20.14 -0.77 -14.36
CA ASN A 53 -18.89 -1.09 -13.67
C ASN A 53 -18.93 -0.69 -12.20
N LEU A 54 -19.49 0.48 -11.88
CA LEU A 54 -19.64 0.91 -10.50
C LEU A 54 -20.57 -0.04 -9.72
N LEU A 55 -21.70 -0.47 -10.29
CA LEU A 55 -22.60 -1.45 -9.65
C LEU A 55 -21.85 -2.74 -9.33
N LEU A 56 -21.12 -3.29 -10.31
CA LEU A 56 -20.38 -4.53 -10.14
C LEU A 56 -19.25 -4.40 -9.09
N LEU A 57 -18.55 -3.27 -9.04
CA LEU A 57 -17.52 -3.04 -8.02
C LEU A 57 -18.11 -2.91 -6.61
N HIS A 58 -19.23 -2.20 -6.47
CA HIS A 58 -19.92 -2.14 -5.18
C HIS A 58 -20.49 -3.51 -4.81
N PHE A 59 -21.00 -4.28 -5.75
CA PHE A 59 -21.43 -5.66 -5.48
C PHE A 59 -20.29 -6.51 -4.92
N VAL A 60 -19.06 -6.41 -5.44
CA VAL A 60 -17.90 -7.12 -4.86
C VAL A 60 -17.68 -6.78 -3.39
N LEU A 61 -17.90 -5.51 -3.02
CA LEU A 61 -17.67 -5.02 -1.65
C LEU A 61 -18.82 -5.35 -0.70
N TYR A 62 -20.03 -5.55 -1.23
CA TYR A 62 -21.27 -5.75 -0.48
C TYR A 62 -21.96 -7.10 -0.77
N CYS A 63 -21.30 -8.05 -1.43
CA CYS A 63 -21.94 -9.30 -1.89
C CYS A 63 -22.51 -10.14 -0.75
N GLU A 64 -21.92 -10.06 0.44
CA GLU A 64 -22.41 -10.75 1.64
C GLU A 64 -23.68 -10.10 2.22
N LYS A 65 -23.99 -8.86 1.82
CA LYS A 65 -25.17 -8.09 2.23
C LYS A 65 -26.25 -8.02 1.16
N ILE A 66 -25.95 -8.47 -0.06
CA ILE A 66 -26.85 -8.46 -1.22
C ILE A 66 -27.02 -9.91 -1.69
N GLU A 67 -28.15 -10.52 -1.32
CA GLU A 67 -28.48 -11.89 -1.72
C GLU A 67 -28.76 -11.97 -3.23
N LEU A 68 -27.74 -12.34 -4.00
CA LEU A 68 -27.84 -12.49 -5.44
C LEU A 68 -26.90 -13.59 -5.96
N SER A 69 -27.48 -14.57 -6.63
CA SER A 69 -26.71 -15.52 -7.45
C SER A 69 -26.58 -14.95 -8.86
N LEU A 70 -25.39 -14.44 -9.18
CA LEU A 70 -25.11 -13.83 -10.49
C LEU A 70 -25.32 -14.82 -11.65
N GLN A 71 -25.94 -14.33 -12.73
CA GLN A 71 -25.98 -15.04 -14.01
C GLN A 71 -24.58 -15.12 -14.63
N GLU A 72 -24.35 -16.12 -15.48
CA GLU A 72 -23.05 -16.39 -16.10
C GLU A 72 -22.50 -15.16 -16.87
N SER A 73 -23.36 -14.44 -17.57
CA SER A 73 -23.02 -13.21 -18.30
C SER A 73 -22.46 -12.13 -17.36
N THR A 74 -23.10 -11.94 -16.20
CA THR A 74 -22.67 -11.00 -15.15
C THR A 74 -21.40 -11.47 -14.45
N GLN A 75 -21.24 -12.77 -14.22
CA GLN A 75 -20.00 -13.33 -13.66
C GLN A 75 -18.81 -13.07 -14.59
N ARG A 76 -18.96 -13.29 -15.90
CA ARG A 76 -17.93 -12.98 -16.91
C ARG A 76 -17.59 -11.49 -16.93
N ALA A 77 -18.61 -10.62 -16.92
CA ALA A 77 -18.43 -9.17 -16.87
C ALA A 77 -17.71 -8.73 -15.59
N LEU A 78 -18.05 -9.32 -14.45
CA LEU A 78 -17.41 -9.02 -13.17
C LEU A 78 -15.95 -9.46 -13.16
N SER A 79 -15.66 -10.67 -13.65
CA SER A 79 -14.28 -11.19 -13.72
C SER A 79 -13.39 -10.33 -14.60
N GLU A 80 -13.88 -9.89 -15.76
CA GLU A 80 -13.13 -8.98 -16.64
C GLU A 80 -12.90 -7.62 -15.96
N LEU A 81 -13.93 -7.09 -15.30
CA LEU A 81 -13.83 -5.83 -14.57
C LEU A 81 -12.79 -5.89 -13.44
N GLN A 82 -12.77 -6.97 -12.66
CA GLN A 82 -11.77 -7.16 -11.60
C GLN A 82 -10.34 -7.17 -12.16
N HIS A 83 -10.11 -7.84 -13.30
CA HIS A 83 -8.81 -7.83 -13.96
C HIS A 83 -8.39 -6.43 -14.44
N LYS A 84 -9.33 -5.68 -15.03
CA LYS A 84 -9.11 -4.29 -15.46
C LYS A 84 -8.81 -3.37 -14.27
N VAL A 85 -9.57 -3.49 -13.20
CA VAL A 85 -9.38 -2.69 -11.99
C VAL A 85 -8.02 -2.94 -11.38
N LYS A 86 -7.58 -4.20 -11.27
CA LYS A 86 -6.23 -4.52 -10.82
C LYS A 86 -5.18 -3.83 -11.66
N THR A 87 -5.28 -3.96 -12.99
CA THR A 87 -4.33 -3.33 -13.93
C THR A 87 -4.30 -1.81 -13.77
N ILE A 88 -5.47 -1.17 -13.62
CA ILE A 88 -5.57 0.28 -13.43
C ILE A 88 -5.02 0.70 -12.05
N ALA A 89 -5.27 -0.07 -11.00
CA ALA A 89 -4.76 0.17 -9.66
C ALA A 89 -3.23 0.07 -9.63
N ASP A 90 -2.65 -0.97 -10.24
CA ASP A 90 -1.20 -1.13 -10.40
C ASP A 90 -0.59 0.08 -11.13
N MET A 91 -1.18 0.50 -12.25
CA MET A 91 -0.72 1.67 -13.00
C MET A 91 -0.83 2.97 -12.19
N LEU A 92 -1.94 3.18 -11.49
CA LEU A 92 -2.16 4.36 -10.67
C LEU A 92 -1.21 4.39 -9.47
N PHE A 93 -0.96 3.24 -8.85
CA PHE A 93 0.00 3.09 -7.77
C PHE A 93 1.42 3.47 -8.22
N GLN A 94 1.89 2.91 -9.34
CA GLN A 94 3.18 3.27 -9.92
C GLN A 94 3.26 4.76 -10.27
N TYR A 95 2.19 5.32 -10.84
CA TYR A 95 2.10 6.75 -11.12
C TYR A 95 2.20 7.60 -9.85
N CYS A 96 1.52 7.22 -8.77
CA CYS A 96 1.63 7.90 -7.47
C CYS A 96 3.05 7.84 -6.91
N LEU A 97 3.73 6.69 -7.02
CA LEU A 97 5.11 6.54 -6.57
C LEU A 97 6.07 7.44 -7.37
N GLN A 98 5.94 7.46 -8.70
CA GLN A 98 6.76 8.32 -9.57
C GLN A 98 6.59 9.81 -9.24
N ASN A 99 5.37 10.24 -8.90
CA ASN A 99 5.06 11.61 -8.50
C ASN A 99 5.33 11.87 -7.00
N ARG A 100 5.87 10.90 -6.27
CA ARG A 100 6.16 10.97 -4.82
C ARG A 100 4.92 11.24 -3.94
N TRP A 101 3.71 10.90 -4.42
CA TRP A 101 2.45 11.11 -3.71
C TRP A 101 2.13 9.95 -2.77
N VAL A 102 2.75 9.93 -1.59
CA VAL A 102 2.67 8.77 -0.68
C VAL A 102 1.26 8.45 -0.22
N LYS A 103 0.49 9.44 0.25
CA LYS A 103 -0.89 9.23 0.69
C LYS A 103 -1.76 8.63 -0.43
N ALA A 104 -1.60 9.13 -1.66
CA ALA A 104 -2.33 8.58 -2.79
C ALA A 104 -1.91 7.13 -3.07
N ALA A 105 -0.61 6.83 -3.06
CA ALA A 105 -0.09 5.47 -3.21
C ALA A 105 -0.65 4.53 -2.13
N LEU A 106 -0.66 4.96 -0.85
CA LEU A 106 -1.23 4.19 0.26
C LEU A 106 -2.74 3.95 0.07
N THR A 107 -3.49 4.97 -0.34
CA THR A 107 -4.93 4.81 -0.63
C THR A 107 -5.17 3.86 -1.79
N VAL A 108 -4.38 3.90 -2.86
CA VAL A 108 -4.52 2.97 -3.99
C VAL A 108 -4.32 1.52 -3.53
N THR A 109 -3.27 1.25 -2.74
CA THR A 109 -3.05 -0.12 -2.20
C THR A 109 -4.21 -0.60 -1.33
N GLU A 110 -4.83 0.31 -0.57
CA GLU A 110 -5.98 -0.01 0.28
C GLU A 110 -7.22 -0.37 -0.55
N VAL A 111 -7.52 0.44 -1.56
CA VAL A 111 -8.66 0.22 -2.45
C VAL A 111 -8.48 -1.06 -3.24
N GLU A 112 -7.29 -1.33 -3.75
CA GLU A 112 -6.98 -2.57 -4.44
C GLU A 112 -7.19 -3.78 -3.53
N ALA A 113 -6.65 -3.73 -2.30
CA ALA A 113 -6.80 -4.81 -1.33
C ALA A 113 -8.28 -5.07 -0.98
N MET A 114 -9.09 -4.02 -0.79
CA MET A 114 -10.53 -4.15 -0.54
C MET A 114 -11.27 -4.78 -1.72
N LEU A 115 -10.95 -4.39 -2.95
CA LEU A 115 -11.60 -4.90 -4.16
C LEU A 115 -11.19 -6.34 -4.48
N VAL A 116 -9.92 -6.69 -4.27
CA VAL A 116 -9.44 -8.08 -4.44
C VAL A 116 -10.01 -8.98 -3.36
N SER A 117 -10.07 -8.49 -2.12
CA SER A 117 -10.59 -9.25 -0.98
C SER A 117 -12.12 -9.31 -0.94
N GLY A 118 -12.82 -8.40 -1.63
CA GLY A 118 -14.26 -8.23 -1.56
C GLY A 118 -14.77 -7.93 -0.16
N VAL A 119 -14.13 -6.99 0.53
CA VAL A 119 -14.55 -6.52 1.87
C VAL A 119 -14.50 -4.99 1.93
N TRP A 120 -15.42 -4.39 2.70
CA TRP A 120 -15.56 -2.94 2.82
C TRP A 120 -15.10 -2.43 4.18
N ASP A 121 -14.12 -1.53 4.22
CA ASP A 121 -13.52 -0.99 5.46
C ASP A 121 -12.95 -2.07 6.41
N HIS A 122 -11.65 -2.31 6.29
CA HIS A 122 -10.90 -3.24 7.13
C HIS A 122 -10.85 -2.86 8.63
N LYS A 123 -11.35 -1.68 9.01
CA LYS A 123 -11.40 -1.24 10.40
C LYS A 123 -12.59 -1.83 11.15
N ASP A 124 -13.63 -2.27 10.44
CA ASP A 124 -14.77 -2.96 11.00
C ASP A 124 -14.41 -4.39 11.46
N ASP A 125 -14.93 -4.79 12.62
CA ASP A 125 -14.81 -6.17 13.13
C ASP A 125 -15.48 -7.17 12.18
N GLU A 126 -16.60 -6.79 11.57
CA GLU A 126 -17.33 -7.63 10.61
C GLU A 126 -16.39 -8.03 9.45
N CYS A 127 -15.63 -7.08 8.92
CA CYS A 127 -14.72 -7.31 7.81
C CYS A 127 -13.50 -8.15 8.19
N ARG A 128 -13.01 -8.05 9.43
CA ARG A 128 -11.93 -8.91 9.92
C ARG A 128 -12.37 -10.38 9.98
N GLU A 129 -13.57 -10.64 10.49
CA GLU A 129 -14.12 -12.00 10.54
C GLU A 129 -14.42 -12.54 9.14
N LEU A 130 -14.92 -11.69 8.24
CA LEU A 130 -15.19 -12.07 6.86
C LEU A 130 -13.90 -12.43 6.10
N MET A 131 -12.84 -11.64 6.30
CA MET A 131 -11.50 -11.95 5.78
C MET A 131 -10.97 -13.27 6.31
N LYS A 132 -11.08 -13.49 7.62
CA LYS A 132 -10.67 -14.74 8.26
C LYS A 132 -11.42 -15.94 7.70
N ALA A 133 -12.73 -15.84 7.53
CA ALA A 133 -13.55 -16.89 6.93
C ALA A 133 -13.14 -17.18 5.48
N LYS A 134 -12.91 -16.15 4.67
CA LYS A 134 -12.47 -16.29 3.26
C LYS A 134 -11.13 -17.02 3.14
N TRP A 135 -10.13 -16.61 3.93
CA TRP A 135 -8.82 -17.26 3.93
C TRP A 135 -8.91 -18.71 4.44
N THR A 136 -9.69 -18.95 5.50
CA THR A 136 -9.88 -20.30 6.06
C THR A 136 -10.54 -21.26 5.06
N ARG A 137 -11.51 -20.79 4.26
CA ARG A 137 -12.15 -21.59 3.20
C ARG A 137 -11.14 -22.08 2.15
N GLN A 138 -10.06 -21.34 1.95
CA GLN A 138 -8.97 -21.68 1.02
C GLN A 138 -7.82 -22.46 1.70
N GLY A 139 -8.00 -22.89 2.96
CA GLY A 139 -6.95 -23.55 3.75
C GLY A 139 -5.83 -22.62 4.21
N LEU A 140 -6.01 -21.30 4.12
CA LEU A 140 -4.98 -20.31 4.43
C LEU A 140 -5.27 -19.57 5.75
N LYS A 141 -4.21 -19.12 6.42
CA LYS A 141 -4.24 -18.23 7.58
C LYS A 141 -4.07 -16.78 7.11
N VAL A 142 -4.89 -15.86 7.64
CA VAL A 142 -4.74 -14.42 7.37
C VAL A 142 -3.33 -13.96 7.77
N PRO A 143 -2.60 -13.24 6.91
CA PRO A 143 -1.26 -12.78 7.22
C PRO A 143 -1.26 -11.86 8.44
N LYS A 144 -0.35 -12.15 9.38
CA LYS A 144 -0.04 -11.24 10.49
C LYS A 144 1.44 -10.94 10.45
N LEU A 145 1.78 -9.66 10.41
CA LEU A 145 3.15 -9.21 10.27
C LEU A 145 3.66 -8.51 11.53
N THR A 146 4.96 -8.62 11.75
CA THR A 146 5.73 -7.70 12.59
C THR A 146 6.78 -7.03 11.73
N ILE A 147 7.04 -5.76 11.99
CA ILE A 147 8.05 -4.97 11.29
C ILE A 147 9.13 -4.50 12.27
N SER A 148 10.37 -4.75 11.92
CA SER A 148 11.55 -4.07 12.46
C SER A 148 12.08 -3.14 11.38
N ALA A 149 12.41 -1.90 11.75
CA ALA A 149 13.02 -0.96 10.83
C ALA A 149 13.98 -0.05 11.59
N ASN A 150 15.19 0.10 11.07
CA ASN A 150 16.25 0.90 11.68
C ASN A 150 17.08 1.62 10.61
N ALA A 151 17.59 2.79 10.98
CA ALA A 151 18.55 3.55 10.20
C ALA A 151 19.70 3.95 11.12
N ALA A 152 20.92 3.94 10.58
CA ALA A 152 22.09 4.46 11.30
C ALA A 152 22.12 5.99 11.22
N ASP A 153 22.84 6.61 12.14
CA ASP A 153 23.19 8.03 12.02
C ASP A 153 24.08 8.25 10.78
N VAL A 154 23.90 9.40 10.14
CA VAL A 154 24.50 9.69 8.83
C VAL A 154 24.99 11.15 8.79
N GLU A 155 25.94 11.46 7.92
CA GLU A 155 26.38 12.84 7.70
C GLU A 155 25.42 13.58 6.76
N CYS A 156 25.39 14.91 6.84
CA CYS A 156 24.61 15.75 5.91
C CYS A 156 24.94 15.45 4.45
N GLY A 157 23.91 15.23 3.62
CA GLY A 157 24.06 14.93 2.19
C GLY A 157 24.65 13.56 1.85
N ALA A 158 25.01 12.74 2.85
CA ALA A 158 25.49 11.39 2.60
C ALA A 158 24.33 10.41 2.33
N GLN A 159 24.64 9.26 1.74
CA GLN A 159 23.65 8.21 1.52
C GLN A 159 23.21 7.59 2.86
N ALA A 160 21.91 7.68 3.15
CA ALA A 160 21.28 7.04 4.29
C ALA A 160 20.56 5.76 3.86
N THR A 161 20.55 4.77 4.75
CA THR A 161 19.90 3.47 4.53
C THR A 161 18.96 3.15 5.67
N ILE A 162 17.69 2.86 5.34
CA ILE A 162 16.74 2.22 6.26
C ILE A 162 16.73 0.73 5.96
N LYS A 163 17.12 -0.08 6.94
CA LYS A 163 16.97 -1.53 6.89
C LYS A 163 15.59 -1.88 7.42
N VAL A 164 14.84 -2.68 6.66
CA VAL A 164 13.50 -3.11 7.00
C VAL A 164 13.45 -4.62 7.01
N GLU A 165 12.99 -5.19 8.11
CA GLU A 165 12.73 -6.62 8.27
C GLU A 165 11.26 -6.82 8.62
N VAL A 166 10.61 -7.72 7.89
CA VAL A 166 9.20 -8.05 8.05
C VAL A 166 9.10 -9.53 8.34
N THR A 167 8.47 -9.89 9.45
CA THR A 167 8.28 -11.29 9.88
C THR A 167 6.80 -11.64 9.90
N ARG A 168 6.43 -12.75 9.24
CA ARG A 168 5.11 -13.37 9.34
C ARG A 168 5.00 -14.12 10.68
N LEU A 169 4.10 -13.67 11.54
CA LEU A 169 3.89 -14.22 12.88
C LEU A 169 3.11 -15.54 12.88
N HIS A 170 2.24 -15.76 11.90
CA HIS A 170 1.52 -17.01 11.73
C HIS A 170 2.25 -17.91 10.74
N ALA A 171 3.46 -18.33 11.12
CA ALA A 171 4.15 -19.39 10.38
C ALA A 171 3.30 -20.67 10.46
N TYR A 172 3.06 -21.29 9.31
CA TYR A 172 2.50 -22.64 9.25
C TYR A 172 3.49 -23.61 9.89
N SER A 173 3.00 -24.67 10.54
CA SER A 173 3.88 -25.81 10.86
C SER A 173 4.41 -26.42 9.57
N ALA A 174 5.48 -27.23 9.64
CA ALA A 174 6.02 -27.89 8.45
C ALA A 174 4.96 -28.80 7.79
N GLU A 175 4.12 -29.44 8.60
CA GLU A 175 3.01 -30.29 8.15
C GLU A 175 1.90 -29.48 7.49
N GLU A 176 1.46 -28.39 8.13
CA GLU A 176 0.44 -27.49 7.56
C GLU A 176 0.92 -26.86 6.24
N LEU A 177 2.18 -26.44 6.17
CA LEU A 177 2.77 -25.87 4.96
C LEU A 177 2.83 -26.90 3.83
N ALA A 178 3.21 -28.15 4.15
CA ALA A 178 3.25 -29.22 3.17
C ALA A 178 1.86 -29.60 2.62
N GLU A 179 0.80 -29.49 3.42
CA GLU A 179 -0.57 -29.67 2.94
C GLU A 179 -1.01 -28.51 2.03
N VAL A 180 -0.81 -27.26 2.47
CA VAL A 180 -1.18 -26.07 1.70
C VAL A 180 -0.46 -26.03 0.35
N LEU A 181 0.81 -26.41 0.28
CA LEU A 181 1.58 -26.43 -0.97
C LEU A 181 1.19 -27.58 -1.91
N LYS A 182 0.61 -28.69 -1.41
CA LYS A 182 0.12 -29.80 -2.25
C LYS A 182 -1.17 -29.43 -2.98
N ASP A 183 -2.05 -28.69 -2.33
CA ASP A 183 -3.34 -28.25 -2.90
C ASP A 183 -3.21 -27.07 -3.88
N GLN A 184 -2.02 -26.49 -4.05
CA GLN A 184 -1.72 -25.50 -5.09
C GLN A 184 -1.43 -26.10 -6.48
N GLY A 185 -1.67 -27.39 -6.68
CA GLY A 185 -1.65 -28.04 -8.00
C GLY A 185 -2.79 -27.56 -8.92
N PRO A 186 -2.74 -27.85 -10.24
CA PRO A 186 -3.75 -27.39 -11.19
C PRO A 186 -5.13 -27.93 -10.79
N THR A 187 -6.05 -27.00 -10.46
CA THR A 187 -7.33 -27.29 -9.82
C THR A 187 -8.21 -28.22 -10.66
N GLY A 188 -8.61 -29.34 -10.03
CA GLY A 188 -9.62 -30.24 -10.55
C GLY A 188 -11.00 -29.57 -10.58
N ALA A 189 -11.72 -29.79 -11.69
CA ALA A 189 -13.04 -29.26 -11.94
C ALA A 189 -14.06 -29.72 -10.87
N GLY A 190 -14.77 -28.77 -10.25
CA GLY A 190 -16.01 -29.06 -9.54
C GLY A 190 -16.17 -28.39 -8.18
N LYS A 191 -16.35 -27.07 -8.17
CA LYS A 191 -17.16 -26.26 -7.23
C LYS A 191 -17.12 -24.83 -7.74
N GLN A 192 -18.16 -24.03 -7.46
CA GLN A 192 -18.34 -22.63 -7.89
C GLN A 192 -17.00 -21.92 -8.07
N ALA A 193 -16.81 -21.22 -9.20
CA ALA A 193 -15.60 -20.49 -9.57
C ALA A 193 -14.97 -19.81 -8.35
N GLU A 194 -14.04 -20.51 -7.70
CA GLU A 194 -13.31 -19.97 -6.57
C GLU A 194 -12.53 -18.79 -7.13
N GLN A 195 -12.72 -17.62 -6.49
CA GLN A 195 -11.95 -16.44 -6.81
C GLN A 195 -10.47 -16.83 -6.92
N PRO A 196 -9.73 -16.30 -7.90
CA PRO A 196 -8.32 -16.62 -8.07
C PRO A 196 -7.61 -16.51 -6.72
N GLN A 197 -6.80 -17.52 -6.36
CA GLN A 197 -6.09 -17.54 -5.08
C GLN A 197 -5.47 -16.17 -4.79
N PRO A 198 -5.63 -15.63 -3.57
CA PRO A 198 -5.10 -14.33 -3.20
C PRO A 198 -3.58 -14.38 -3.34
N LYS A 199 -3.07 -13.80 -4.43
CA LYS A 199 -1.64 -13.53 -4.58
C LYS A 199 -1.34 -12.30 -3.75
N GLU A 200 -0.66 -12.50 -2.64
CA GLU A 200 -0.17 -11.43 -1.80
C GLU A 200 0.82 -10.56 -2.60
N GLY A 201 0.57 -9.25 -2.65
CA GLY A 201 1.49 -8.27 -3.23
C GLY A 201 1.99 -7.32 -2.14
N TRP A 202 3.21 -7.54 -1.64
CA TRP A 202 3.77 -6.76 -0.54
C TRP A 202 4.66 -5.61 -1.04
N TRP A 203 4.51 -4.45 -0.40
CA TRP A 203 5.28 -3.26 -0.68
C TRP A 203 5.78 -2.62 0.60
N VAL A 204 7.05 -2.22 0.62
CA VAL A 204 7.57 -1.26 1.61
C VAL A 204 7.56 0.13 1.00
N ILE A 205 7.02 1.10 1.74
CA ILE A 205 6.95 2.50 1.34
C ILE A 205 7.46 3.36 2.49
N ALA A 206 8.52 4.13 2.28
CA ALA A 206 9.03 5.10 3.23
C ALA A 206 8.43 6.50 2.95
N GLU A 207 7.64 6.99 3.89
CA GLU A 207 7.02 8.31 3.88
C GLU A 207 7.88 9.33 4.64
N GLY A 208 8.23 10.41 3.94
CA GLY A 208 8.59 11.76 4.39
C GLY A 208 9.55 11.87 5.57
N ILE A 209 10.61 12.65 5.39
CA ILE A 209 11.54 12.95 6.49
C ILE A 209 10.98 14.14 7.29
N ARG A 210 10.73 13.97 8.58
CA ARG A 210 10.27 15.04 9.49
C ARG A 210 11.37 15.37 10.50
N THR A 211 11.65 16.65 10.74
CA THR A 211 12.42 17.06 11.92
C THR A 211 11.57 16.96 13.17
N GLN A 212 12.19 16.58 14.30
CA GLN A 212 11.59 16.87 15.58
C GLN A 212 11.60 18.40 15.78
N LYS A 213 10.42 19.04 15.78
CA LYS A 213 10.31 20.42 16.27
C LYS A 213 10.82 20.44 17.71
N GLY A 214 12.03 20.96 17.90
CA GLY A 214 12.63 21.11 19.23
C GLY A 214 11.74 21.98 20.11
N ALA A 215 11.71 21.67 21.40
CA ALA A 215 11.01 22.45 22.42
C ALA A 215 11.62 23.85 22.66
N ASP A 216 12.73 24.20 22.01
CA ASP A 216 13.35 25.52 22.11
C ASP A 216 12.94 26.43 20.96
N LYS A 217 11.75 27.02 21.09
CA LYS A 217 11.26 28.13 20.24
C LYS A 217 12.09 29.43 20.38
N ALA A 218 13.17 29.45 21.16
CA ALA A 218 13.83 30.69 21.56
C ALA A 218 15.15 31.02 20.84
N LYS A 219 15.70 30.14 19.98
CA LYS A 219 17.00 30.41 19.32
C LYS A 219 17.11 30.12 17.82
N CYS A 220 16.08 29.58 17.18
CA CYS A 220 16.08 29.31 15.74
C CYS A 220 15.01 30.13 15.03
N THR A 221 15.10 31.46 15.09
CA THR A 221 14.13 32.36 14.44
C THR A 221 14.57 32.95 13.10
N GLU A 222 15.78 32.68 12.58
CA GLU A 222 16.25 33.41 11.37
C GLU A 222 16.87 32.59 10.23
N VAL A 223 17.02 31.27 10.31
CA VAL A 223 17.73 30.51 9.23
C VAL A 223 16.88 29.46 8.50
N LEU A 224 15.69 29.09 9.00
CA LEU A 224 14.85 28.05 8.35
C LEU A 224 13.69 28.62 7.52
N ALA A 225 13.69 29.92 7.22
CA ALA A 225 12.59 30.57 6.49
C ALA A 225 12.72 30.51 4.95
N GLY A 226 13.74 29.82 4.40
CA GLY A 226 14.10 29.92 2.98
C GLY A 226 14.39 28.62 2.21
N GLU A 227 14.43 27.45 2.85
CA GLU A 227 14.62 26.17 2.15
C GLU A 227 13.50 25.21 2.50
N GLU A 228 12.88 24.67 1.45
CA GLU A 228 11.70 23.80 1.40
C GLU A 228 11.39 23.03 2.69
N ASP A 229 10.22 23.33 3.25
CA ASP A 229 9.60 22.57 4.34
C ASP A 229 9.75 21.06 4.08
N LEU A 230 10.49 20.40 4.98
CA LEU A 230 10.61 18.95 5.09
C LEU A 230 9.27 18.27 4.78
N SER A 231 9.21 17.66 3.60
CA SER A 231 7.96 17.32 2.93
C SER A 231 7.26 16.15 3.59
N HIS A 232 6.39 16.46 4.55
CA HIS A 232 5.36 15.53 5.00
C HIS A 232 4.55 15.10 3.78
N ASN A 233 4.36 13.79 3.58
CA ASN A 233 3.71 13.20 2.39
C ASN A 233 4.58 13.11 1.11
N SER A 234 5.91 13.09 1.23
CA SER A 234 6.81 12.80 0.11
C SER A 234 7.40 11.40 0.19
N LEU A 235 7.60 10.75 -0.96
CA LEU A 235 8.20 9.42 -1.02
C LEU A 235 9.71 9.52 -0.82
N VAL A 236 10.21 8.86 0.22
CA VAL A 236 11.65 8.67 0.45
C VAL A 236 12.16 7.49 -0.38
N GLY A 237 11.38 6.41 -0.47
CA GLY A 237 11.66 5.27 -1.33
C GLY A 237 10.59 4.19 -1.20
N GLY A 238 10.60 3.23 -2.10
CA GLY A 238 9.68 2.10 -2.06
C GLY A 238 10.25 0.86 -2.74
N GLN A 239 9.87 -0.31 -2.26
CA GLN A 239 10.38 -1.59 -2.74
C GLN A 239 9.31 -2.68 -2.67
N VAL A 240 9.24 -3.52 -3.69
CA VAL A 240 8.44 -4.75 -3.66
C VAL A 240 9.10 -5.75 -2.72
N LEU A 241 8.32 -6.36 -1.84
CA LEU A 241 8.75 -7.53 -1.09
C LEU A 241 8.23 -8.78 -1.78
N ALA A 242 9.15 -9.59 -2.30
CA ALA A 242 8.83 -10.97 -2.66
C ALA A 242 8.63 -11.76 -1.36
N CYS A 243 7.45 -12.36 -1.21
CA CYS A 243 7.11 -13.20 -0.07
C CYS A 243 6.66 -14.55 -0.61
N THR A 244 7.18 -15.62 -0.04
CA THR A 244 6.67 -16.97 -0.24
C THR A 244 6.24 -17.53 1.12
N LEU A 245 5.26 -18.44 1.14
CA LEU A 245 4.70 -18.96 2.40
C LEU A 245 5.76 -19.72 3.24
N ASP A 246 6.76 -20.29 2.59
CA ASP A 246 7.90 -21.01 3.15
C ASP A 246 9.05 -20.11 3.62
N ALA A 247 9.02 -18.81 3.29
CA ALA A 247 9.99 -17.80 3.74
C ALA A 247 9.30 -16.75 4.62
N PRO A 248 9.14 -17.01 5.94
CA PRO A 248 8.37 -16.14 6.82
C PRO A 248 9.06 -14.79 7.13
N MET A 249 10.36 -14.68 6.84
CA MET A 249 11.13 -13.44 7.01
C MET A 249 11.45 -12.82 5.67
N MET A 250 11.15 -11.53 5.53
CA MET A 250 11.47 -10.71 4.38
C MET A 250 12.34 -9.54 4.84
N ALA A 251 13.33 -9.15 4.04
CA ALA A 251 14.16 -8.00 4.34
C ALA A 251 14.39 -7.16 3.08
N CYS A 252 14.49 -5.84 3.25
CA CYS A 252 14.84 -4.92 2.19
C CYS A 252 15.56 -3.69 2.73
N GLU A 253 16.18 -2.92 1.84
CA GLU A 253 16.91 -1.70 2.20
C GLU A 253 16.41 -0.54 1.34
N ILE A 254 16.07 0.57 1.99
CA ILE A 254 15.68 1.81 1.32
C ILE A 254 16.82 2.81 1.45
N ASN A 255 17.42 3.14 0.31
CA ASN A 255 18.51 4.09 0.21
C ASN A 255 18.00 5.46 -0.27
N PHE A 256 18.46 6.53 0.38
CA PHE A 256 18.10 7.91 0.04
C PHE A 256 19.22 8.87 0.44
N GLU A 257 19.16 10.11 -0.03
CA GLU A 257 20.10 11.15 0.39
C GLU A 257 19.67 11.77 1.71
N ALA A 258 20.57 11.82 2.69
CA ALA A 258 20.31 12.44 3.97
C ALA A 258 20.08 13.96 3.82
N PRO A 259 19.19 14.56 4.63
CA PRO A 259 19.00 16.01 4.66
C PRO A 259 20.33 16.78 4.76
N ALA A 260 20.39 17.96 4.12
CA ALA A 260 21.58 18.81 4.14
C ALA A 260 21.87 19.43 5.52
N HIS A 261 20.87 19.45 6.40
CA HIS A 261 20.96 20.08 7.71
C HIS A 261 21.10 19.02 8.83
N PRO A 262 21.95 19.26 9.84
CA PRO A 262 22.05 18.36 10.99
C PRO A 262 20.78 18.38 11.85
N GLY A 263 20.48 17.27 12.50
CA GLY A 263 19.38 17.16 13.46
C GLY A 263 18.78 15.77 13.55
N GLU A 264 17.75 15.64 14.39
CA GLU A 264 16.99 14.40 14.48
C GLU A 264 15.88 14.36 13.43
N TYR A 265 15.89 13.30 12.63
CA TYR A 265 14.95 13.06 11.56
C TYR A 265 14.15 11.79 11.77
N LYS A 266 12.90 11.81 11.30
CA LYS A 266 11.91 10.74 11.44
C LYS A 266 11.31 10.37 10.10
N VAL A 267 11.26 9.07 9.81
CA VAL A 267 10.64 8.50 8.61
C VAL A 267 9.59 7.48 9.03
N MET A 268 8.46 7.46 8.35
CA MET A 268 7.43 6.43 8.55
C MET A 268 7.58 5.36 7.47
N VAL A 269 7.89 4.13 7.88
CA VAL A 269 7.94 2.97 7.00
C VAL A 269 6.59 2.26 7.05
N HIS A 270 5.96 2.08 5.90
CA HIS A 270 4.70 1.36 5.73
C HIS A 270 4.97 0.05 4.98
N VAL A 271 4.38 -1.04 5.44
CA VAL A 271 4.33 -2.31 4.72
C VAL A 271 2.88 -2.55 4.34
N ARG A 272 2.61 -2.60 3.04
CA ARG A 272 1.26 -2.64 2.46
C ARG A 272 1.04 -3.93 1.69
N ASN A 273 -0.17 -4.47 1.76
CA ASN A 273 -0.60 -5.61 0.95
C ASN A 273 -1.65 -5.16 -0.07
N THR A 274 -1.53 -5.58 -1.33
CA THR A 274 -2.54 -5.30 -2.38
C THR A 274 -3.54 -6.44 -2.59
N GLY A 275 -3.33 -7.60 -1.97
CA GLY A 275 -4.18 -8.79 -2.10
C GLY A 275 -5.01 -9.14 -0.86
N CYS A 276 -4.79 -8.46 0.27
CA CYS A 276 -5.43 -8.73 1.55
C CYS A 276 -5.65 -7.42 2.30
N ALA A 277 -6.90 -7.05 2.54
CA ALA A 277 -7.21 -5.84 3.30
C ALA A 277 -6.90 -6.02 4.80
N GLY A 278 -6.43 -4.95 5.46
CA GLY A 278 -6.32 -4.89 6.93
C GLY A 278 -5.10 -5.55 7.57
N VAL A 279 -4.12 -5.99 6.78
CA VAL A 279 -2.88 -6.63 7.27
C VAL A 279 -1.66 -5.71 7.24
N ASP A 280 -1.89 -4.43 6.92
CA ASP A 280 -0.83 -3.44 6.79
C ASP A 280 -0.19 -3.10 8.15
N VAL A 281 1.13 -2.92 8.15
CA VAL A 281 1.87 -2.51 9.34
C VAL A 281 2.73 -1.29 9.06
N ARG A 282 2.99 -0.48 10.08
CA ARG A 282 3.88 0.70 9.94
C ARG A 282 4.77 0.88 11.14
N ARG A 283 5.97 1.41 10.91
CA ARG A 283 6.97 1.71 11.95
C ARG A 283 7.57 3.08 11.73
N LYS A 284 7.75 3.82 12.81
CA LYS A 284 8.51 5.06 12.82
C LYS A 284 9.98 4.75 13.04
N VAL A 285 10.83 5.23 12.14
CA VAL A 285 12.30 5.17 12.24
C VAL A 285 12.79 6.56 12.61
N THR A 286 13.77 6.64 13.51
CA THR A 286 14.41 7.89 13.93
C THR A 286 15.92 7.73 13.78
N PHE A 287 16.59 8.74 13.25
CA PHE A 287 18.05 8.76 13.04
C PHE A 287 18.59 10.19 13.17
N GLN A 288 19.89 10.33 13.46
CA GLN A 288 20.54 11.63 13.50
C GLN A 288 21.29 11.90 12.20
N VAL A 289 21.11 13.12 11.68
CA VAL A 289 22.00 13.68 10.66
C VAL A 289 23.03 14.56 11.36
N LYS A 290 24.31 14.27 11.15
CA LYS A 290 25.45 14.94 11.80
C LYS A 290 26.11 15.90 10.83
N GLN A 291 26.69 16.98 11.35
CA GLN A 291 27.59 17.81 10.54
C GLN A 291 28.72 16.93 10.01
N PRO A 292 29.15 17.15 8.75
CA PRO A 292 30.34 16.52 8.22
C PRO A 292 31.51 16.82 9.17
N TYR A 293 32.32 15.81 9.48
CA TYR A 293 33.50 16.02 10.29
C TYR A 293 34.48 16.94 9.54
N THR A 294 34.43 18.25 9.82
CA THR A 294 35.47 19.20 9.41
C THR A 294 36.64 19.01 10.37
N GLY A 295 37.60 18.16 9.97
CA GLY A 295 38.84 17.99 10.71
C GLY A 295 39.43 19.36 11.02
N ARG A 296 39.52 19.70 12.31
CA ARG A 296 40.18 20.92 12.79
C ARG A 296 41.67 20.81 12.40
N GLY A 297 42.01 21.35 11.24
CA GLY A 297 43.38 21.49 10.78
C GLY A 297 44.13 22.45 11.69
N LYS A 298 45.03 21.87 12.49
CA LYS A 298 46.26 22.45 13.08
C LYS A 298 46.18 23.93 13.50
N ALA A 299 46.04 24.15 14.80
CA ALA A 299 46.71 25.30 15.41
C ALA A 299 48.22 25.15 15.16
N THR A 300 48.75 25.89 14.19
CA THR A 300 50.17 26.24 14.18
C THR A 300 50.40 27.10 15.42
N ALA A 301 50.79 26.45 16.51
CA ALA A 301 51.52 27.14 17.55
C ALA A 301 52.79 27.69 16.89
N ALA A 302 52.79 29.00 16.62
CA ALA A 302 54.00 29.72 16.28
C ALA A 302 54.91 29.63 17.50
N ALA A 303 55.87 28.71 17.42
CA ALA A 303 57.07 28.74 18.23
C ALA A 303 58.02 29.71 17.52
N ASP A 304 58.04 30.96 17.98
CA ASP A 304 59.17 31.87 17.82
C ASP A 304 59.52 32.40 19.21
N ASP A 305 60.01 31.50 20.06
CA ASP A 305 60.95 31.86 21.11
C ASP A 305 62.34 31.81 20.46
N VAL A 306 62.87 32.97 20.12
CA VAL A 306 64.29 33.13 19.75
C VAL A 306 65.08 33.22 21.07
N PRO A 307 66.00 32.29 21.37
CA PRO A 307 66.96 32.49 22.43
C PRO A 307 68.11 33.39 21.95
N GLU A 308 68.42 34.40 22.75
CA GLU A 308 69.69 35.13 22.71
C GLU A 308 70.87 34.16 22.68
N LEU A 309 71.83 34.41 21.79
CA LEU A 309 73.21 33.94 21.93
C LEU A 309 74.18 35.02 21.46
N ASP A 310 74.93 35.52 22.45
CA ASP A 310 76.27 36.14 22.50
C ASP A 310 76.63 37.33 21.59
#